data_AF-A0A7S4HWY8-F1
#
_entry.id   AF-A0A7S4HWY8-F1
#
_cell.length_a   1.000
_cell.length_b   1.000
_cell.length_c   1.000
_cell.angle_alpha   90.00
_cell.angle_beta   90.00
_cell.angle_gamma   90.00
#
_symmetry.space_group_name_H-M   'P 1'
#
loop_
_entity.id
_entity.type
_entity.pdbx_description
1 polymer ?
#
loop_
_entity_poly.entity_id
_entity_poly.type
_entity_poly.pdbx_seq_one_letter_code
_entity_poly.pdbx_strand_id
1 'polypeptide(L)'
;MSADGSPMQALILTGPVGSGKTSILNSLLACRQSEERWAVLMNDTGTTALDLACVEGGGVDVKTVFGACENSAKTGVPMQVAVLRFLKQKPRPRRLLVELSTLTQPAPLRKLLESVGGVKVQVVAVVPFPQHIELWKSSGTYQAQLEQASLLAVRGYNSEDVALDGERAVQVLEQQVSGKDIIPWEFGGGNEASNYLYLDRLASVLLKWLPHTQEN
;
A
#
# COMPACT_ATOMS: atom_id res chain seq x y z
N MET A 1 1.12 -23.18 2.84
CA MET A 1 2.47 -23.19 2.29
C MET A 1 2.38 -22.97 0.79
N SER A 2 3.11 -21.99 0.27
CA SER A 2 3.42 -21.85 -1.17
C SER A 2 4.20 -23.07 -1.65
N ALA A 3 4.35 -23.25 -2.96
CA ALA A 3 5.01 -24.42 -3.55
C ALA A 3 6.45 -24.66 -3.04
N ASP A 4 7.11 -23.62 -2.51
CA ASP A 4 8.48 -23.61 -1.99
C ASP A 4 8.57 -23.46 -0.45
N GLY A 5 7.45 -23.43 0.27
CA GLY A 5 7.43 -23.30 1.74
C GLY A 5 7.67 -21.88 2.29
N SER A 6 7.93 -20.90 1.42
CA SER A 6 8.17 -19.51 1.80
C SER A 6 6.95 -18.80 2.37
N PRO A 7 7.11 -17.80 3.25
CA PRO A 7 6.00 -17.00 3.73
C PRO A 7 5.41 -16.16 2.58
N MET A 8 4.08 -16.01 2.56
CA MET A 8 3.42 -15.03 1.70
C MET A 8 3.85 -13.63 2.11
N GLN A 9 4.20 -12.78 1.15
CA GLN A 9 4.53 -11.38 1.40
C GLN A 9 3.25 -10.55 1.32
N ALA A 10 2.87 -9.87 2.39
CA ALA A 10 1.70 -9.01 2.44
C ALA A 10 2.13 -7.55 2.55
N LEU A 11 1.67 -6.71 1.62
CA LEU A 11 1.85 -5.26 1.65
C LEU A 11 0.52 -4.59 1.92
N ILE A 12 0.47 -3.80 2.99
CA ILE A 12 -0.67 -2.96 3.34
C ILE A 12 -0.34 -1.53 2.96
N LEU A 13 -1.10 -0.95 2.04
CA LEU A 13 -1.06 0.47 1.68
C LEU A 13 -2.14 1.21 2.46
N THR A 14 -1.74 2.28 3.16
CA THR A 14 -2.64 3.14 3.94
C THR A 14 -2.38 4.62 3.68
N GLY A 15 -3.30 5.49 4.10
CA GLY A 15 -3.25 6.93 3.85
C GLY A 15 -4.58 7.52 3.33
N PRO A 16 -4.67 8.85 3.22
CA PRO A 16 -5.91 9.59 2.97
C PRO A 16 -6.43 9.43 1.52
N VAL A 17 -7.63 9.95 1.25
CA VAL A 17 -8.25 9.86 -0.09
C VAL A 17 -7.37 10.66 -1.06
N GLY A 18 -7.17 10.15 -2.28
CA GLY A 18 -6.41 10.88 -3.31
C GLY A 18 -4.90 10.93 -3.10
N SER A 19 -4.35 10.29 -2.06
CA SER A 19 -2.89 10.28 -1.82
C SER A 19 -2.08 9.48 -2.85
N GLY A 20 -2.74 8.68 -3.69
CA GLY A 20 -2.08 7.87 -4.73
C GLY A 20 -1.89 6.39 -4.39
N LYS A 21 -2.52 5.86 -3.33
CA LYS A 21 -2.47 4.44 -2.95
C LYS A 21 -2.78 3.50 -4.13
N THR A 22 -3.89 3.73 -4.83
CA THR A 22 -4.28 2.90 -5.97
C THR A 22 -3.29 3.02 -7.14
N SER A 23 -2.69 4.20 -7.34
CA SER A 23 -1.64 4.41 -8.35
C SER A 23 -0.37 3.59 -8.03
N ILE A 24 0.03 3.50 -6.74
CA ILE A 24 1.11 2.58 -6.31
C ILE A 24 0.75 1.15 -6.67
N LEU A 25 -0.48 0.75 -6.33
CA LEU A 25 -0.95 -0.62 -6.53
C LEU A 25 -0.93 -1.00 -8.02
N ASN A 26 -1.38 -0.10 -8.89
CA ASN A 26 -1.34 -0.28 -10.34
C ASN A 26 0.11 -0.44 -10.85
N SER A 27 1.02 0.43 -10.42
CA SER A 27 2.45 0.35 -10.82
C SER A 27 3.13 -0.93 -10.29
N LEU A 28 2.81 -1.36 -9.06
CA LEU A 28 3.29 -2.64 -8.52
C LEU A 28 2.87 -3.82 -9.41
N LEU A 29 1.61 -3.84 -9.86
CA LEU A 29 1.11 -4.90 -10.73
C LEU A 29 1.70 -4.84 -12.13
N ALA A 30 1.97 -3.65 -12.66
CA ALA A 30 2.66 -3.47 -13.94
C ALA A 30 4.12 -3.95 -13.88
N CYS A 31 4.78 -3.81 -12.73
CA CYS A 31 6.15 -4.29 -12.48
C CYS A 31 6.22 -5.79 -12.10
N ARG A 32 5.10 -6.52 -12.11
CA ARG A 32 5.06 -7.95 -11.74
C ARG A 32 5.81 -8.81 -12.76
N GLN A 33 6.67 -9.70 -12.25
CA GLN A 33 7.27 -10.77 -13.07
C GLN A 33 6.27 -11.91 -13.30
N SER A 34 6.23 -12.45 -14.52
CA SER A 34 5.09 -13.18 -15.11
C SER A 34 4.67 -14.50 -14.44
N GLU A 35 5.45 -15.05 -13.52
CA GLU A 35 5.19 -16.39 -12.96
C GLU A 35 4.59 -16.38 -11.55
N GLU A 36 4.50 -15.22 -10.90
CA GLU A 36 4.02 -15.16 -9.53
C GLU A 36 2.51 -14.93 -9.41
N ARG A 37 1.88 -15.75 -8.56
CA ARG A 37 0.48 -15.55 -8.18
C ARG A 37 0.32 -14.46 -7.13
N TRP A 38 -0.44 -13.43 -7.43
CA TRP A 38 -0.69 -12.29 -6.54
C TRP A 38 -2.18 -12.24 -6.20
N ALA A 39 -2.48 -11.86 -4.96
CA ALA A 39 -3.82 -11.51 -4.54
C ALA A 39 -3.87 -10.02 -4.26
N VAL A 40 -4.93 -9.37 -4.71
CA VAL A 40 -5.15 -7.94 -4.48
C VAL A 40 -6.47 -7.77 -3.75
N LEU A 41 -6.43 -7.05 -2.64
CA LEU A 41 -7.60 -6.71 -1.84
C LEU A 41 -7.76 -5.20 -1.80
N MET A 42 -8.84 -4.70 -2.38
CA MET A 42 -9.11 -3.26 -2.41
C MET A 42 -10.41 -2.95 -1.72
N ASN A 43 -10.46 -1.77 -1.12
CA ASN A 43 -11.68 -1.16 -0.67
C ASN A 43 -12.08 -0.06 -1.66
N ASP A 44 -13.24 -0.19 -2.31
CA ASP A 44 -13.68 0.72 -3.38
C ASP A 44 -14.50 1.91 -2.86
N THR A 45 -14.19 3.10 -3.38
CA THR A 45 -15.10 4.26 -3.38
C THR A 45 -15.11 5.02 -4.72
N GLY A 46 -14.59 4.50 -5.84
CA GLY A 46 -14.75 5.11 -7.16
C GLY A 46 -13.72 4.77 -8.24
N THR A 47 -14.24 4.45 -9.44
CA THR A 47 -13.67 4.45 -10.81
C THR A 47 -12.37 3.70 -11.11
N THR A 48 -11.37 3.71 -10.22
CA THR A 48 -10.03 3.15 -10.48
C THR A 48 -9.96 1.63 -10.29
N ALA A 49 -10.97 1.03 -9.65
CA ALA A 49 -11.10 -0.43 -9.56
C ALA A 49 -11.28 -1.10 -10.95
N LEU A 50 -11.76 -0.34 -11.95
CA LEU A 50 -11.96 -0.81 -13.32
C LEU A 50 -10.64 -1.15 -14.01
N ASP A 51 -9.59 -0.36 -13.80
CA ASP A 51 -8.28 -0.57 -14.43
C ASP A 51 -7.60 -1.85 -13.94
N LEU A 52 -7.93 -2.29 -12.72
CA LEU A 52 -7.39 -3.49 -12.11
C LEU A 52 -8.15 -4.76 -12.49
N ALA A 53 -9.43 -4.65 -12.85
CA ALA A 53 -10.17 -5.75 -13.45
C ALA A 53 -9.55 -6.19 -14.78
N CYS A 54 -8.90 -5.28 -15.52
CA CYS A 54 -8.13 -5.61 -16.72
C CYS A 54 -6.89 -6.47 -16.44
N VAL A 55 -6.40 -6.49 -15.20
CA VAL A 55 -5.24 -7.29 -14.76
C VAL A 55 -5.67 -8.63 -14.16
N GLU A 56 -6.97 -8.85 -13.95
CA GLU A 56 -7.51 -10.12 -13.47
C GLU A 56 -7.26 -11.24 -14.49
N GLY A 57 -6.66 -12.35 -14.03
CA GLY A 57 -6.09 -13.36 -14.91
C GLY A 57 -4.56 -13.30 -14.95
N GLY A 58 -3.92 -14.20 -15.71
CA GLY A 58 -2.45 -14.27 -15.79
C GLY A 58 -1.73 -14.54 -14.45
N GLY A 59 -2.44 -15.04 -13.44
CA GLY A 59 -1.90 -15.28 -12.09
C GLY A 59 -2.27 -14.22 -11.04
N VAL A 60 -3.06 -13.19 -11.37
CA VAL A 60 -3.58 -12.23 -10.38
C VAL A 60 -5.03 -12.53 -10.04
N ASP A 61 -5.30 -12.72 -8.75
CA ASP A 61 -6.64 -12.78 -8.19
C ASP A 61 -6.99 -11.41 -7.57
N VAL A 62 -7.80 -10.61 -8.25
CA VAL A 62 -8.26 -9.31 -7.74
C VAL A 62 -9.59 -9.50 -7.02
N LYS A 63 -9.69 -8.98 -5.79
CA LYS A 63 -10.94 -8.95 -5.05
C LYS A 63 -11.22 -7.57 -4.50
N THR A 64 -12.28 -6.98 -5.00
CA THR A 64 -12.85 -5.76 -4.44
C THR A 64 -13.78 -6.13 -3.28
N VAL A 65 -13.51 -5.55 -2.11
CA VAL A 65 -14.41 -5.60 -0.97
C VAL A 65 -15.17 -4.29 -0.93
N PHE A 66 -16.43 -4.34 -1.37
CA PHE A 66 -17.37 -3.25 -1.24
C PHE A 66 -17.84 -3.18 0.22
N GLY A 67 -17.71 -2.02 0.87
CA GLY A 67 -18.33 -1.83 2.18
C GLY A 67 -17.59 -0.99 3.22
N ALA A 68 -16.59 -0.17 2.90
CA ALA A 68 -16.16 0.88 3.83
C ALA A 68 -16.98 2.16 3.65
N CYS A 69 -18.24 2.12 4.11
CA CYS A 69 -18.88 3.35 4.55
C CYS A 69 -18.66 3.48 6.06
N GLU A 70 -18.42 4.72 6.47
CA GLU A 70 -18.11 5.19 7.81
C GLU A 70 -19.19 4.71 8.80
N ASN A 71 -18.77 4.28 10.00
CA ASN A 71 -19.60 3.73 11.09
C ASN A 71 -19.98 2.24 11.00
N SER A 72 -19.07 1.35 11.40
CA SER A 72 -19.40 0.27 12.36
C SER A 72 -18.18 -0.59 12.68
N ALA A 73 -18.08 -1.04 13.94
CA ALA A 73 -17.12 -2.05 14.41
C ALA A 73 -17.28 -3.45 13.75
N LYS A 74 -18.05 -3.56 12.66
CA LYS A 74 -18.36 -4.78 11.90
C LYS A 74 -17.68 -4.82 10.52
N THR A 75 -17.03 -3.73 10.10
CA THR A 75 -16.41 -3.54 8.77
C THR A 75 -15.12 -4.33 8.55
N GLY A 76 -14.46 -4.80 9.61
CA GLY A 76 -13.30 -5.68 9.49
C GLY A 76 -13.64 -7.05 8.90
N VAL A 77 -14.86 -7.57 9.13
CA VAL A 77 -15.18 -8.98 8.83
C VAL A 77 -15.10 -9.32 7.33
N PRO A 78 -15.63 -8.53 6.38
CA PRO A 78 -15.52 -8.84 4.95
C PRO A 78 -14.07 -8.89 4.46
N MET A 79 -13.23 -7.95 4.92
CA MET A 79 -11.80 -7.91 4.61
C MET A 79 -11.06 -9.11 5.20
N GLN A 80 -11.30 -9.42 6.48
CA GLN A 80 -10.72 -10.58 7.15
C GLN A 80 -11.11 -11.90 6.44
N VAL A 81 -12.38 -12.05 6.05
CA VAL A 81 -12.85 -13.22 5.31
C VAL A 81 -12.18 -13.33 3.94
N ALA A 82 -12.02 -12.22 3.21
CA ALA A 82 -11.34 -12.22 1.93
C ALA A 82 -9.87 -12.65 2.06
N VAL A 83 -9.14 -12.08 3.03
CA VAL A 83 -7.77 -12.48 3.37
C VAL A 83 -7.68 -13.96 3.72
N LEU A 84 -8.55 -14.46 4.60
CA LEU A 84 -8.56 -15.86 4.99
C LEU A 84 -8.85 -16.80 3.81
N ARG A 85 -9.62 -16.36 2.81
CA ARG A 85 -9.82 -17.12 1.56
C ARG A 85 -8.53 -17.21 0.76
N PHE A 86 -7.82 -16.10 0.54
CA PHE A 86 -6.52 -16.10 -0.15
C PHE A 86 -5.48 -16.99 0.56
N LEU A 87 -5.46 -16.96 1.89
CA LEU A 87 -4.55 -17.79 2.68
C LEU A 87 -4.81 -19.30 2.54
N LYS A 88 -6.05 -19.69 2.21
CA LYS A 88 -6.51 -21.08 2.01
C LYS A 88 -6.49 -21.54 0.55
N GLN A 89 -6.38 -20.64 -0.42
CA GLN A 89 -6.33 -20.99 -1.84
C GLN A 89 -5.17 -21.94 -2.18
N LYS A 90 -5.37 -22.74 -3.24
CA LYS A 90 -4.38 -23.68 -3.78
C LYS A 90 -4.31 -23.53 -5.31
N PRO A 91 -3.14 -23.19 -5.89
CA PRO A 91 -1.93 -22.73 -5.19
C PRO A 91 -2.17 -21.39 -4.45
N ARG A 92 -1.52 -21.23 -3.29
CA ARG A 92 -1.62 -20.02 -2.46
C ARG A 92 -0.87 -18.87 -3.15
N PRO A 93 -1.41 -17.63 -3.17
CA PRO A 93 -0.70 -16.47 -3.69
C PRO A 93 0.62 -16.24 -2.93
N ARG A 94 1.66 -15.82 -3.65
CA ARG A 94 2.96 -15.49 -3.07
C ARG A 94 2.97 -14.08 -2.52
N ARG A 95 2.19 -13.17 -3.12
CA ARG A 95 2.02 -11.79 -2.68
C ARG A 95 0.55 -11.46 -2.42
N LEU A 96 0.31 -10.68 -1.38
CA LEU A 96 -0.99 -10.10 -1.04
C LEU A 96 -0.83 -8.58 -0.96
N LEU A 97 -1.46 -7.84 -1.86
CA LEU A 97 -1.52 -6.38 -1.79
C LEU A 97 -2.87 -5.98 -1.18
N VAL A 98 -2.86 -5.11 -0.18
CA VAL A 98 -4.08 -4.60 0.45
C VAL A 98 -4.08 -3.08 0.45
N GLU A 99 -5.08 -2.48 -0.19
CA GLU A 99 -5.37 -1.05 -0.03
C GLU A 99 -6.42 -0.86 1.08
N LEU A 100 -6.04 -0.15 2.15
CA LEU A 100 -6.96 0.19 3.23
C LEU A 100 -7.75 1.48 2.96
N SER A 101 -8.98 1.50 3.49
CA SER A 101 -9.77 2.72 3.59
C SER A 101 -9.06 3.77 4.45
N THR A 102 -9.35 5.03 4.15
CA THR A 102 -8.73 6.21 4.75
C THR A 102 -9.00 6.35 6.25
N LEU A 103 -10.08 5.73 6.74
CA LEU A 103 -10.45 5.72 8.16
C LEU A 103 -10.03 4.43 8.88
N THR A 104 -9.30 3.54 8.21
CA THR A 104 -8.91 2.24 8.78
C THR A 104 -7.46 2.26 9.22
N GLN A 105 -7.21 1.86 10.47
CA GLN A 105 -5.85 1.65 10.97
C GLN A 105 -5.31 0.28 10.52
N PRO A 106 -4.01 0.17 10.17
CA PRO A 106 -3.39 -1.09 9.77
C PRO A 106 -3.37 -2.21 10.83
N ALA A 107 -3.26 -1.86 12.11
CA ALA A 107 -2.93 -2.79 13.20
C ALA A 107 -3.88 -4.00 13.31
N PRO A 108 -5.22 -3.87 13.23
CA PRO A 108 -6.11 -5.02 13.28
C PRO A 108 -5.88 -6.03 12.15
N LEU A 109 -5.65 -5.55 10.92
CA LEU A 109 -5.38 -6.41 9.76
C LEU A 109 -3.98 -7.03 9.86
N ARG A 110 -2.97 -6.25 10.22
CA ARG A 110 -1.60 -6.74 10.45
C ARG A 110 -1.60 -7.87 11.47
N LYS A 111 -2.25 -7.68 12.61
CA LYS A 111 -2.36 -8.69 13.68
C LYS A 111 -3.06 -9.96 13.19
N LEU A 112 -4.12 -9.84 12.38
CA LEU A 112 -4.76 -11.01 11.78
C LEU A 112 -3.78 -11.76 10.88
N LEU A 113 -3.13 -11.08 9.94
CA LEU A 113 -2.20 -11.69 8.99
C LEU A 113 -1.04 -12.40 9.70
N GLU A 114 -0.46 -11.76 10.72
CA GLU A 114 0.60 -12.34 11.55
C GLU A 114 0.11 -13.57 12.34
N SER A 115 -1.14 -13.56 12.82
CA SER A 115 -1.71 -14.68 13.58
C SER A 115 -1.91 -15.98 12.79
N VAL A 116 -2.07 -15.90 11.47
CA VAL A 116 -2.28 -17.09 10.62
C VAL A 116 -0.97 -17.83 10.34
N GLY A 117 0.18 -17.20 10.58
CA GLY A 117 1.50 -17.76 10.31
C GLY A 117 1.83 -17.88 8.82
N GLY A 118 3.12 -17.90 8.49
CA GLY A 118 3.60 -17.96 7.11
C GLY A 118 3.19 -16.75 6.26
N VAL A 119 3.05 -15.59 6.89
CA VAL A 119 2.85 -14.29 6.25
C VAL A 119 3.86 -13.31 6.83
N LYS A 120 4.60 -12.60 5.98
CA LYS A 120 5.40 -11.44 6.37
C LYS A 120 4.63 -10.19 5.97
N VAL A 121 4.37 -9.29 6.91
CA VAL A 121 3.53 -8.11 6.68
C VAL A 121 4.40 -6.85 6.67
N GLN A 122 4.26 -6.04 5.63
CA GLN A 122 4.82 -4.70 5.50
C GLN A 122 3.68 -3.68 5.44
N VAL A 123 3.87 -2.53 6.08
CA VAL A 123 2.88 -1.45 6.10
C VAL A 123 3.54 -0.20 5.53
N VAL A 124 2.95 0.34 4.47
CA VAL A 124 3.39 1.57 3.80
C VAL A 124 2.28 2.61 3.93
N ALA A 125 2.62 3.77 4.50
CA ALA A 125 1.72 4.91 4.52
C ALA A 125 2.06 5.88 3.40
N VAL A 126 1.06 6.26 2.60
CA VAL A 126 1.20 7.26 1.54
C VAL A 126 0.85 8.63 2.11
N VAL A 127 1.83 9.52 2.10
CA VAL A 127 1.78 10.83 2.75
C VAL A 127 1.65 11.92 1.68
N PRO A 128 0.48 12.58 1.54
CA PRO A 128 0.36 13.73 0.65
C PRO A 128 1.01 14.97 1.28
N PHE A 129 1.86 15.68 0.55
CA PHE A 129 2.51 16.91 1.01
C PHE A 129 2.22 18.06 0.02
N PRO A 130 1.74 19.22 0.49
CA PRO A 130 1.76 19.71 1.88
C PRO A 130 0.53 19.35 2.74
N GLN A 131 -0.46 18.62 2.22
CA GLN A 131 -1.73 18.34 2.93
C GLN A 131 -1.54 17.60 4.26
N HIS A 132 -0.44 16.85 4.41
CA HIS A 132 0.00 16.21 5.64
C HIS A 132 -0.05 17.15 6.85
N ILE A 133 0.32 18.43 6.70
CA ILE A 133 0.37 19.40 7.81
C ILE A 133 -0.98 19.53 8.51
N GLU A 134 -2.08 19.60 7.75
CA GLU A 134 -3.42 19.76 8.30
C GLU A 134 -4.04 18.41 8.70
N LEU A 135 -3.78 17.35 7.93
CA LEU A 135 -4.22 15.99 8.29
C LEU A 135 -3.62 15.51 9.61
N TRP A 136 -2.33 15.80 9.84
CA TRP A 136 -1.64 15.43 11.08
C TRP A 136 -2.27 16.10 12.30
N LYS A 137 -2.67 17.37 12.20
CA LYS A 137 -3.31 18.09 13.31
C LYS A 137 -4.74 17.62 13.59
N SER A 138 -5.46 17.17 12.56
CA SER A 138 -6.91 16.97 12.61
C SER A 138 -7.36 15.51 12.74
N SER A 139 -6.47 14.53 12.52
CA SER A 139 -6.86 13.12 12.47
C SER A 139 -5.91 12.19 13.23
N GLY A 140 -6.35 11.72 14.40
CA GLY A 140 -5.64 10.67 15.16
C GLY A 140 -5.57 9.33 14.41
N THR A 141 -6.54 9.04 13.54
CA THR A 141 -6.47 7.85 12.67
C THR A 141 -5.33 7.96 11.66
N TYR A 142 -5.13 9.15 11.09
CA TYR A 142 -4.03 9.39 10.15
C TYR A 142 -2.67 9.31 10.86
N GLN A 143 -2.54 9.88 12.06
CA GLN A 143 -1.35 9.72 12.90
C GLN A 143 -1.03 8.24 13.13
N ALA A 144 -2.03 7.46 13.57
CA ALA A 144 -1.89 6.03 13.78
C ALA A 144 -1.50 5.25 12.52
N GLN A 145 -1.97 5.67 11.33
CA GLN A 145 -1.57 5.07 10.05
C GLN A 145 -0.06 5.25 9.79
N LEU A 146 0.48 6.46 10.03
CA LEU A 146 1.90 6.76 9.86
C LEU A 146 2.76 6.06 10.92
N GLU A 147 2.32 6.05 12.18
CA GLU A 147 3.01 5.38 13.29
C GLU A 147 3.10 3.86 13.08
N GLN A 148 2.09 3.24 12.47
CA GLN A 148 2.03 1.79 12.24
C GLN A 148 2.75 1.37 10.94
N ALA A 149 3.09 2.31 10.07
CA ALA A 149 3.89 2.06 8.88
C ALA A 149 5.36 1.83 9.23
N SER A 150 6.06 1.01 8.45
CA SER A 150 7.53 0.92 8.45
C SER A 150 8.14 1.90 7.45
N LEU A 151 7.41 2.22 6.38
CA LEU A 151 7.83 3.12 5.31
C LEU A 151 6.77 4.17 4.99
N LEU A 152 7.21 5.40 4.77
CA LEU A 152 6.40 6.54 4.36
C LEU A 152 6.71 6.89 2.90
N ALA A 153 5.76 6.67 2.01
CA ALA A 153 5.84 7.08 0.61
C ALA A 153 5.27 8.50 0.49
N VAL A 154 6.13 9.49 0.33
CA VAL A 154 5.75 10.91 0.38
C VAL A 154 5.49 11.43 -1.02
N ARG A 155 4.24 11.81 -1.28
CA ARG A 155 3.77 12.41 -2.53
C ARG A 155 3.78 13.93 -2.42
N GLY A 156 4.63 14.59 -3.19
CA GLY A 156 4.50 16.03 -3.41
C GLY A 156 3.40 16.33 -4.43
N TYR A 157 2.82 17.52 -4.34
CA TYR A 157 1.93 18.06 -5.38
C TYR A 157 2.60 19.28 -5.99
N ASN A 158 2.72 19.30 -7.32
CA ASN A 158 3.30 20.34 -8.18
C ASN A 158 3.37 21.74 -7.54
N SER A 159 4.41 21.97 -6.73
CA SER A 159 4.78 23.29 -6.26
C SER A 159 5.84 23.87 -7.20
N GLU A 160 6.05 25.19 -7.13
CA GLU A 160 7.08 25.85 -7.93
C GLU A 160 8.51 25.45 -7.50
N ASP A 161 8.67 24.93 -6.28
CA ASP A 161 9.96 24.52 -5.71
C ASP A 161 9.90 23.13 -5.07
N VAL A 162 9.92 22.13 -5.95
CA VAL A 162 9.61 20.76 -5.58
C VAL A 162 10.70 20.07 -4.75
N ALA A 163 11.97 20.46 -4.94
CA ALA A 163 13.09 19.94 -4.15
C ALA A 163 12.99 20.38 -2.69
N LEU A 164 12.68 21.67 -2.47
CA LEU A 164 12.50 22.23 -1.15
C LEU A 164 11.33 21.59 -0.40
N ASP A 165 10.22 21.33 -1.08
CA ASP A 165 9.07 20.64 -0.47
C ASP A 165 9.40 19.19 -0.10
N GLY A 166 10.24 18.50 -0.88
CA GLY A 166 10.72 17.16 -0.55
C GLY A 166 11.54 17.15 0.74
N GLU A 167 12.53 18.03 0.85
CA GLU A 167 13.36 18.19 2.05
C GLU A 167 12.52 18.57 3.27
N ARG A 168 11.61 19.53 3.10
CA ARG A 168 10.69 19.97 4.16
C ARG A 168 9.78 18.84 4.62
N ALA A 169 9.25 18.03 3.71
CA ALA A 169 8.40 16.91 4.05
C ALA A 169 9.15 15.88 4.90
N VAL A 170 10.39 15.55 4.52
CA VAL A 170 11.25 14.63 5.28
C VAL A 170 11.51 15.18 6.69
N GLN A 171 11.93 16.44 6.81
CA GLN A 171 12.20 17.07 8.11
C GLN A 171 10.98 17.05 9.04
N VAL A 172 9.80 17.38 8.51
CA VAL A 172 8.56 17.39 9.30
C VAL A 172 8.20 15.97 9.77
N LEU A 173 8.31 14.98 8.89
CA LEU A 173 7.97 13.59 9.20
C LEU A 173 8.94 12.98 10.22
N GLU A 174 10.25 13.21 10.08
CA GLU A 174 11.25 12.70 11.03
C GLU A 174 11.03 13.22 12.47
N GLN A 175 10.54 14.45 12.61
CA GLN A 175 10.20 15.03 13.91
C GLN A 175 8.93 14.44 14.52
N GLN A 176 7.99 13.98 13.68
CA GLN A 176 6.67 13.52 14.11
C GLN A 176 6.61 12.01 14.30
N VAL A 177 7.30 11.25 13.46
CA VAL A 177 7.33 9.79 13.46
C VAL A 177 8.76 9.29 13.29
N SER A 178 9.35 8.79 14.38
CA SER A 178 10.74 8.35 14.40
C SER A 178 10.92 6.92 13.87
N GLY A 179 12.11 6.65 13.33
CA GLY A 179 12.53 5.30 12.92
C GLY A 179 11.79 4.73 11.70
N LYS A 180 11.30 5.60 10.80
CA LYS A 180 10.62 5.22 9.56
C LYS A 180 11.55 5.44 8.38
N ASP A 181 11.49 4.54 7.40
CA ASP A 181 12.06 4.81 6.09
C ASP A 181 11.16 5.79 5.33
N ILE A 182 11.72 6.87 4.78
CA ILE A 182 10.95 7.92 4.10
C ILE A 182 11.42 7.99 2.65
N ILE A 183 10.48 7.84 1.72
CA ILE A 183 10.75 7.89 0.28
C ILE A 183 9.88 8.96 -0.37
N PRO A 184 10.46 10.12 -0.71
CA PRO A 184 9.83 11.09 -1.61
C PRO A 184 9.70 10.50 -3.03
N TRP A 185 8.51 10.56 -3.64
CA TRP A 185 8.28 9.95 -4.97
C TRP A 185 7.57 10.84 -6.01
N GLU A 186 7.04 12.02 -5.67
CA GLU A 186 6.45 12.91 -6.68
C GLU A 186 6.84 14.34 -6.34
N PHE A 187 8.14 14.60 -6.40
CA PHE A 187 8.72 15.90 -6.11
C PHE A 187 9.48 16.47 -7.32
N GLY A 188 8.93 16.35 -8.53
CA GLY A 188 9.50 16.98 -9.72
C GLY A 188 8.39 17.50 -10.64
N GLY A 189 8.57 18.69 -11.21
CA GLY A 189 7.66 19.34 -12.18
C GLY A 189 7.66 18.64 -13.55
N GLY A 190 7.55 17.32 -13.54
CA GLY A 190 7.55 16.48 -14.73
C GLY A 190 6.17 16.37 -15.37
N ASN A 191 6.17 16.05 -16.65
CA ASN A 191 4.97 15.63 -17.37
C ASN A 191 4.48 14.25 -16.86
N GLU A 192 3.31 13.82 -17.32
CA GLU A 192 2.67 12.56 -16.95
C GLU A 192 3.61 11.34 -17.11
N ALA A 193 4.47 11.32 -18.13
CA ALA A 193 5.47 10.26 -18.34
C ALA A 193 6.53 10.19 -17.21
N SER A 194 6.91 11.35 -16.65
CA SER A 194 7.84 11.41 -15.53
C SER A 194 7.21 10.82 -14.26
N ASN A 195 5.90 11.04 -14.06
CA ASN A 195 5.17 10.48 -12.92
C ASN A 195 5.21 8.94 -12.94
N TYR A 196 4.96 8.30 -14.08
CA TYR A 196 5.08 6.86 -14.21
C TYR A 196 6.48 6.34 -13.88
N LEU A 197 7.54 7.06 -14.30
CA LEU A 197 8.91 6.68 -13.96
C LEU A 197 9.19 6.71 -12.45
N TYR A 198 8.60 7.67 -11.71
CA TYR A 198 8.73 7.70 -10.26
C TYR A 198 7.89 6.63 -9.56
N LEU A 199 6.66 6.38 -10.05
CA LEU A 199 5.81 5.29 -9.58
C LEU A 199 6.55 3.96 -9.71
N ASP A 200 7.17 3.70 -10.86
CA ASP A 200 7.89 2.45 -11.15
C ASP A 200 9.16 2.31 -10.31
N ARG A 201 9.85 3.42 -9.99
CA ARG A 201 10.95 3.41 -9.02
C ARG A 201 10.47 3.07 -7.63
N LEU A 202 9.37 3.68 -7.15
CA LEU A 202 8.82 3.31 -5.85
C LEU A 202 8.37 1.85 -5.84
N ALA A 203 7.65 1.41 -6.88
CA ALA A 203 7.22 0.03 -7.02
C ALA A 203 8.41 -0.93 -6.98
N SER A 204 9.52 -0.60 -7.66
CA SER A 204 10.76 -1.38 -7.61
C SER A 204 11.36 -1.45 -6.20
N VAL A 205 11.35 -0.36 -5.45
CA VAL A 205 11.80 -0.35 -4.04
C VAL A 205 10.89 -1.20 -3.16
N LEU A 206 9.57 -1.04 -3.31
CA LEU A 206 8.57 -1.80 -2.57
C LEU A 206 8.64 -3.31 -2.89
N LEU A 207 8.97 -3.68 -4.13
CA LEU A 207 9.16 -5.09 -4.52
C LEU A 207 10.43 -5.69 -3.92
N LYS A 208 11.50 -4.91 -3.74
CA LYS A 208 12.69 -5.35 -2.99
C LYS A 208 12.38 -5.57 -1.51
N TRP A 209 11.47 -4.79 -0.95
CA TRP A 209 10.94 -4.97 0.41
C TRP A 209 10.01 -6.18 0.56
N LEU A 210 9.53 -6.74 -0.55
CA LEU A 210 8.74 -7.97 -0.63
C LEU A 210 9.54 -9.04 -1.37
N PRO A 211 10.69 -9.48 -0.83
CA PRO A 211 11.65 -10.27 -1.58
C PRO A 211 10.99 -11.53 -2.13
N HIS A 212 11.33 -11.84 -3.38
CA HIS A 212 11.20 -13.18 -3.90
C HIS A 212 12.11 -14.04 -3.01
N THR A 213 11.54 -14.97 -2.26
CA THR A 213 12.34 -15.99 -1.58
C THR A 213 13.04 -16.86 -2.62
N GLN A 214 14.23 -16.44 -3.01
CA GLN A 214 15.35 -17.17 -3.62
C GLN A 214 16.55 -16.18 -3.61
N GLU A 215 17.07 -15.85 -2.43
CA GLU A 215 18.48 -15.45 -2.31
C GLU A 215 19.09 -16.45 -1.35
N ASN A 216 19.71 -17.48 -1.93
CA ASN A 216 20.75 -18.28 -1.30
C ASN A 216 22.08 -17.56 -1.53
#